data_AF-A0A538EHH4-F1
#
_entry.id   AF-A0A538EHH4-F1
#
_cell.length_a   1.000
_cell.length_b   1.000
_cell.length_c   1.000
_cell.angle_alpha   90.00
_cell.angle_beta   90.00
_cell.angle_gamma   90.00
#
_symmetry.space_group_name_H-M   'P 1'
#
loop_
_entity.id
_entity.type
_entity.pdbx_description
1 polymer ?
#
loop_
_entity_poly.entity_id
_entity_poly.type
_entity_poly.pdbx_seq_one_letter_code
_entity_poly.pdbx_strand_id
1 'polypeptide(L)'
;MPIAKALRRALLEHRVALGKVAPGAFPVVSKIGSVLVYLFENGKKGGDVHGFGDAVFFTLVQPLTVSSSLKNPVTAAGKVVHVVLEAWAIFIVTAVAGSFASFFTSGDSS
;
A
#
# COMPACT_ATOMS: atom_id res chain seq x y z
N MET A 1 9.38 18.23 -34.27
CA MET A 1 9.80 18.82 -32.98
C MET A 1 8.73 18.87 -31.87
N PRO A 2 7.42 19.12 -32.12
CA PRO A 2 6.43 19.21 -31.03
C PRO A 2 6.06 17.86 -30.39
N ILE A 3 6.01 16.78 -31.18
CA ILE A 3 5.62 15.44 -30.73
C ILE A 3 6.61 14.87 -29.71
N ALA A 4 7.92 15.00 -29.94
CA ALA A 4 8.95 14.54 -29.02
C ALA A 4 8.92 15.29 -27.68
N LYS A 5 8.57 16.58 -27.69
CA LYS A 5 8.45 17.41 -26.48
C LYS A 5 7.19 17.04 -25.68
N ALA A 6 6.08 16.77 -26.37
CA ALA A 6 4.84 16.27 -25.76
C ALA A 6 5.00 14.87 -25.17
N LEU A 7 5.67 13.96 -25.88
CA LEU A 7 5.96 12.61 -25.41
C LEU A 7 6.87 12.61 -24.17
N ARG A 8 7.92 13.45 -24.18
CA ARG A 8 8.81 13.63 -23.03
C ARG A 8 8.08 14.24 -21.83
N ARG A 9 7.13 15.14 -22.06
CA ARG A 9 6.30 15.76 -21.01
C ARG A 9 5.30 14.77 -20.43
N ALA A 10 4.64 13.95 -21.25
CA ALA A 10 3.77 12.87 -20.80
C ALA A 10 4.54 11.81 -19.99
N LEU A 11 5.74 11.43 -20.44
CA LEU A 11 6.62 10.51 -19.71
C LEU A 11 7.12 11.10 -18.38
N LEU A 12 7.42 12.40 -18.33
CA LEU A 12 7.79 13.11 -17.10
C LEU A 12 6.60 13.25 -16.14
N GLU A 13 5.41 13.57 -16.64
CA GLU A 13 4.18 13.66 -15.85
C GLU A 13 3.81 12.28 -15.27
N HIS A 14 4.02 11.19 -16.01
CA HIS A 14 3.85 9.82 -15.51
C HIS A 14 4.85 9.47 -14.41
N ARG A 15 6.12 9.83 -14.57
CA ARG A 15 7.18 9.64 -13.56
C ARG A 15 6.91 10.43 -12.28
N VAL A 16 6.40 11.65 -12.39
CA VAL A 16 6.07 12.51 -11.25
C VAL A 16 4.75 12.11 -10.58
N ALA A 17 3.78 11.58 -11.33
CA ALA A 17 2.55 11.03 -10.80
C ALA A 17 2.82 9.76 -9.95
N LEU A 18 3.68 8.86 -10.43
CA LEU A 18 4.06 7.65 -9.67
C LEU A 18 4.72 8.00 -8.33
N GLY A 19 5.59 9.01 -8.31
CA GLY A 19 6.30 9.46 -7.09
C GLY A 19 5.45 10.24 -6.08
N LYS A 20 4.30 10.81 -6.48
CA LYS A 20 3.41 11.59 -5.60
C LYS A 20 2.18 10.82 -5.12
N VAL A 21 1.73 9.82 -5.87
CA VAL A 21 0.53 9.04 -5.53
C VAL A 21 0.81 8.02 -4.42
N ALA A 22 1.99 7.39 -4.43
CA ALA A 22 2.33 6.36 -3.44
C ALA A 22 2.37 6.85 -1.97
N PRO A 23 2.99 8.00 -1.63
CA PRO A 23 3.04 8.49 -0.25
C PRO A 23 1.68 9.01 0.25
N GLY A 24 0.87 9.61 -0.64
CA GLY A 24 -0.45 10.13 -0.28
C GLY A 24 -1.53 9.05 -0.13
N ALA A 25 -1.43 7.97 -0.90
CA ALA A 25 -2.35 6.83 -0.81
C ALA A 25 -2.15 6.04 0.49
N PHE A 26 -0.92 5.95 1.01
CA PHE A 26 -0.60 5.20 2.22
C PHE A 26 -1.45 5.58 3.45
N PRO A 27 -1.43 6.82 3.96
CA PRO A 27 -2.19 7.17 5.15
C PRO A 27 -3.70 7.01 4.94
N VAL A 28 -4.20 7.23 3.72
CA VAL A 28 -5.63 7.08 3.39
C VAL A 28 -6.04 5.60 3.42
N VAL A 29 -5.31 4.74 2.71
CA VAL A 29 -5.58 3.30 2.66
C VAL A 29 -5.39 2.68 4.04
N SER A 30 -4.34 3.05 4.77
CA SER A 30 -4.13 2.56 6.13
C SER A 30 -5.26 2.96 7.08
N LYS A 31 -5.75 4.21 7.00
CA LYS A 31 -6.88 4.66 7.83
C LYS A 31 -8.16 3.92 7.49
N ILE A 32 -8.50 3.80 6.20
CA ILE A 32 -9.71 3.08 5.75
C ILE A 32 -9.61 1.60 6.13
N GLY A 33 -8.48 0.95 5.85
CA GLY A 33 -8.23 -0.45 6.20
C GLY A 33 -8.38 -0.71 7.69
N SER A 34 -7.79 0.14 8.54
CA SER A 34 -7.87 0.02 10.00
C SER A 34 -9.31 0.11 10.50
N VAL A 35 -10.11 1.03 9.94
CA VAL A 35 -11.53 1.17 10.29
C VAL A 35 -12.31 -0.06 9.86
N LEU A 36 -12.12 -0.56 8.62
CA LEU A 36 -12.85 -1.72 8.13
C LEU A 36 -12.48 -3.01 8.88
N VAL A 37 -11.19 -3.23 9.15
CA VAL A 37 -10.72 -4.38 9.95
C VAL A 37 -11.31 -4.30 11.36
N TYR A 38 -11.28 -3.12 11.99
CA TYR A 38 -11.91 -2.94 13.30
C TYR A 38 -13.41 -3.26 13.27
N LEU A 39 -14.16 -2.72 12.30
CA LEU A 39 -15.60 -2.94 12.21
C LEU A 39 -15.97 -4.42 11.97
N PHE A 40 -15.17 -5.15 11.20
CA PHE A 40 -15.49 -6.54 10.83
C PHE A 40 -14.92 -7.58 11.79
N GLU A 41 -13.75 -7.33 12.39
CA GLU A 41 -13.01 -8.34 13.16
C GLU A 41 -13.01 -8.11 14.67
N ASN A 42 -13.34 -6.90 15.15
CA ASN A 42 -13.29 -6.60 16.58
C ASN A 42 -14.17 -7.54 17.41
N GLY A 43 -13.54 -8.28 18.32
CA GLY A 43 -14.21 -9.20 19.25
C GLY A 43 -14.81 -10.45 18.60
N LYS A 44 -14.43 -10.79 17.36
CA LYS A 44 -14.90 -12.02 16.71
C LYS A 44 -14.22 -13.24 17.32
N LYS A 45 -15.01 -14.29 17.59
CA LYS A 45 -14.50 -15.55 18.14
C LYS A 45 -13.47 -16.17 17.18
N GLY A 46 -12.28 -16.47 17.71
CA GLY A 46 -11.20 -17.13 16.98
C GLY A 46 -10.32 -16.21 16.12
N GLY A 47 -10.54 -14.90 16.19
CA GLY A 47 -9.63 -13.87 15.67
C GLY A 47 -8.92 -13.11 16.79
N ASP A 48 -7.85 -12.39 16.42
CA ASP A 48 -6.94 -11.71 17.36
C ASP A 48 -7.12 -10.19 17.39
N VAL A 49 -8.13 -9.66 16.69
CA VAL A 49 -8.46 -8.23 16.71
C VAL A 49 -9.42 -7.97 17.87
N HIS A 50 -8.90 -7.41 18.96
CA HIS A 50 -9.64 -7.13 20.19
C HIS A 50 -9.84 -5.63 20.45
N GLY A 51 -9.18 -4.77 19.68
CA GLY A 51 -9.39 -3.34 19.71
C GLY A 51 -8.93 -2.63 18.44
N PHE A 52 -9.09 -1.31 18.44
CA PHE A 52 -8.69 -0.47 17.31
C PHE A 52 -7.17 -0.47 17.10
N GLY A 53 -6.39 -0.57 18.18
CA GLY A 53 -4.93 -0.68 18.10
C GLY A 53 -4.48 -1.90 17.29
N ASP A 54 -5.12 -3.06 17.50
CA ASP A 54 -4.83 -4.29 16.77
C ASP A 54 -5.16 -4.14 15.27
N ALA A 55 -6.28 -3.49 14.95
CA ALA A 55 -6.68 -3.24 13.56
C ALA A 55 -5.72 -2.29 12.83
N VAL A 56 -5.23 -1.25 13.53
CA VAL A 56 -4.21 -0.33 13.01
C VAL A 56 -2.89 -1.05 12.81
N PHE A 57 -2.44 -1.81 13.82
CA PHE A 57 -1.23 -2.61 13.73
C PHE A 57 -1.31 -3.60 12.57
N PHE A 58 -2.38 -4.37 12.49
CA PHE A 58 -2.67 -5.31 11.41
C PHE A 58 -2.53 -4.64 10.04
N THR A 59 -3.13 -3.46 9.86
CA THR A 59 -3.16 -2.77 8.57
C THR A 59 -1.80 -2.17 8.18
N LEU A 60 -1.07 -1.59 9.13
CA LEU A 60 0.20 -0.90 8.86
C LEU A 60 1.34 -1.84 8.50
N VAL A 61 1.28 -3.11 8.92
CA VAL A 61 2.32 -4.10 8.61
C VAL A 61 2.07 -4.84 7.29
N GLN A 62 0.88 -4.77 6.70
CA GLN A 62 0.60 -5.44 5.41
C GLN A 62 1.57 -5.07 4.28
N PRO A 63 1.99 -3.79 4.12
CA PRO A 63 3.01 -3.38 3.15
C PRO A 63 4.36 -4.06 3.34
N LEU A 64 4.66 -4.58 4.54
CA LEU A 64 5.90 -5.30 4.80
C LEU A 64 5.85 -6.73 4.25
N THR A 65 4.69 -7.21 3.79
CA THR A 65 4.44 -8.56 3.25
C THR A 65 4.72 -9.72 4.22
N VAL A 66 5.31 -9.43 5.37
CA VAL A 66 5.32 -10.28 6.55
C VAL A 66 4.01 -9.97 7.26
N SER A 67 3.04 -10.88 7.14
CA SER A 67 1.75 -10.73 7.85
C SER A 67 1.98 -10.38 9.32
N SER A 68 1.03 -9.70 9.93
CA SER A 68 1.09 -9.38 11.36
C SER A 68 1.31 -10.64 12.20
N SER A 69 1.84 -10.48 13.41
CA SER A 69 1.78 -11.53 14.43
C SER A 69 0.35 -11.89 14.84
N LEU A 70 -0.64 -11.07 14.45
CA LEU A 70 -2.06 -11.34 14.60
C LEU A 70 -2.53 -12.28 13.51
N LYS A 71 -3.43 -13.19 13.86
CA LYS A 71 -4.10 -14.06 12.91
C LYS A 71 -4.88 -13.28 11.86
N ASN A 72 -4.89 -13.82 10.64
CA ASN A 72 -5.66 -13.26 9.53
C ASN A 72 -7.17 -13.18 9.88
N PRO A 73 -7.89 -12.19 9.31
CA PRO A 73 -9.33 -12.01 9.52
C PRO A 73 -10.14 -13.29 9.33
N VAL A 74 -11.07 -13.54 10.26
CA VAL A 74 -11.90 -14.75 10.28
C VAL A 74 -13.23 -14.55 9.58
N THR A 75 -13.73 -13.30 9.49
CA THR A 75 -14.98 -13.02 8.78
C THR A 75 -14.77 -12.96 7.27
N ALA A 76 -15.84 -13.23 6.50
CA ALA A 76 -15.79 -13.13 5.05
C ALA A 76 -15.45 -11.70 4.58
N ALA A 77 -16.06 -10.68 5.18
CA ALA A 77 -15.79 -9.28 4.87
C ALA A 77 -14.34 -8.90 5.23
N GLY A 78 -13.85 -9.30 6.41
CA GLY A 78 -12.47 -9.08 6.83
C GLY A 78 -11.45 -9.72 5.88
N LYS A 79 -11.73 -10.93 5.36
CA LYS A 79 -10.88 -11.60 4.36
C LYS A 79 -10.82 -10.83 3.04
N VAL A 80 -11.94 -10.27 2.58
CA VAL A 80 -11.95 -9.43 1.38
C VAL A 80 -11.08 -8.19 1.59
N VAL A 81 -11.25 -7.50 2.73
CA VAL A 81 -10.42 -6.35 3.10
C VAL A 81 -8.94 -6.72 3.13
N HIS A 82 -8.60 -7.88 3.71
CA HIS A 82 -7.24 -8.38 3.78
C HIS A 82 -6.60 -8.55 2.39
N VAL A 83 -7.27 -9.25 1.47
CA VAL A 83 -6.76 -9.47 0.10
C VAL A 83 -6.57 -8.14 -0.64
N VAL A 84 -7.48 -7.18 -0.45
CA VAL A 84 -7.35 -5.84 -1.05
C VAL A 84 -6.14 -5.09 -0.49
N LEU A 85 -5.89 -5.19 0.82
CA LEU A 85 -4.70 -4.60 1.46
C LEU A 85 -3.41 -5.25 0.98
N GLU A 86 -3.38 -6.57 0.80
CA GLU A 86 -2.24 -7.31 0.25
C GLU A 86 -1.94 -6.89 -1.21
N ALA A 87 -2.98 -6.77 -2.05
CA ALA A 87 -2.83 -6.30 -3.43
C ALA A 87 -2.26 -4.87 -3.48
N TRP A 88 -2.73 -3.99 -2.60
CA TRP A 88 -2.23 -2.64 -2.48
C TRP A 88 -0.78 -2.59 -1.94
N ALA A 89 -0.43 -3.45 -1.00
CA ALA A 89 0.93 -3.59 -0.48
C ALA A 89 1.95 -3.87 -1.58
N ILE A 90 1.64 -4.81 -2.49
CA ILE A 90 2.48 -5.14 -3.65
C ILE A 90 2.75 -3.90 -4.51
N PHE A 91 1.72 -3.09 -4.74
CA PHE A 91 1.84 -1.87 -5.53
C PHE A 91 2.80 -0.87 -4.89
N ILE A 92 2.69 -0.65 -3.57
CA ILE A 92 3.57 0.26 -2.83
C ILE A 92 5.02 -0.24 -2.83
N VAL A 93 5.25 -1.51 -2.52
CA VAL A 93 6.62 -2.07 -2.49
C VAL A 93 7.27 -1.97 -3.86
N THR A 94 6.52 -2.26 -4.92
CA THR A 94 7.00 -2.14 -6.31
C THR A 94 7.31 -0.69 -6.68
N ALA A 95 6.45 0.25 -6.29
CA ALA A 95 6.69 1.68 -6.53
C ALA A 95 7.95 2.18 -5.80
N VAL A 96 8.18 1.74 -4.56
CA VAL A 96 9.39 2.07 -3.80
C VAL A 96 10.63 1.47 -4.46
N ALA A 97 10.61 0.18 -4.80
CA ALA A 97 11.71 -0.49 -5.49
C ALA A 97 12.04 0.17 -6.84
N GLY A 98 11.03 0.49 -7.64
CA GLY A 98 11.18 1.20 -8.90
C GLY A 98 11.74 2.62 -8.73
N SER A 99 11.40 3.29 -7.63
CA SER A 99 11.97 4.61 -7.29
C SER A 99 13.46 4.52 -7.00
N PHE A 100 13.90 3.52 -6.22
CA PHE A 100 15.33 3.26 -5.99
C PHE A 100 16.06 2.89 -7.28
N ALA A 101 15.50 1.98 -8.09
CA ALA A 101 16.10 1.61 -9.37
C ALA A 101 16.28 2.83 -10.29
N SER A 102 15.25 3.68 -10.41
CA SER A 102 15.35 4.91 -11.22
C SER A 102 16.38 5.89 -10.66
N PHE A 103 16.57 5.97 -9.34
CA PHE A 103 17.60 6.81 -8.73
C PHE A 103 19.00 6.31 -9.10
N PHE A 104 19.29 5.02 -8.93
CA PHE A 104 20.60 4.46 -9.24
C PHE A 104 20.94 4.52 -10.73
N THR A 105 19.99 4.19 -11.63
CA THR A 105 20.23 4.31 -13.08
C THR A 105 20.44 5.77 -13.52
N SER A 106 19.81 6.74 -12.86
CA SER A 106 20.04 8.15 -13.17
C SER A 106 21.38 8.66 -12.63
N GLY A 107 21.86 8.12 -11.50
CA GLY A 107 23.15 8.45 -10.90
C GLY A 107 24.35 7.95 -11.71
N ASP A 108 24.28 6.73 -12.25
CA ASP A 108 25.32 6.13 -13.11
C ASP A 108 25.54 6.85 -14.45
N SER A 109 24.67 7.79 -14.80
CA SER A 109 24.78 8.61 -16.03
C SER A 109 25.52 9.95 -15.80
N SER A 110 26.18 10.12 -14.64
CA SER A 110 26.87 11.36 -14.22
C SER A 110 28.38 11.20 -14.19
#